data_AF-A0A3D1DP30-F1
#
_entry.id   AF-A0A3D1DP30-F1
#
_cell.length_a   1.000
_cell.length_b   1.000
_cell.length_c   1.000
_cell.angle_alpha   90.00
_cell.angle_beta   90.00
_cell.angle_gamma   90.00
#
_symmetry.space_group_name_H-M   'P 1'
#
loop_
_entity.id
_entity.type
_entity.pdbx_description
1 polymer ?
#
loop_
_entity_poly.entity_id
_entity_poly.type
_entity_poly.pdbx_seq_one_letter_code
_entity_poly.pdbx_strand_id
1 'polypeptide(L)' 'RVIEEIGGMDDSILPEPATQPHPVFGTKGGALEWSAQHEMLHAGQIGLLRRLFGEDWLR' A
#
# COMPACT_ATOMS: atom_id res chain seq x y z
N ARG A 1 -12.01 -5.90 -7.13
CA ARG A 1 -12.46 -4.55 -7.52
C ARG A 1 -11.30 -3.56 -7.66
N VAL A 2 -10.60 -3.11 -6.60
CA VAL A 2 -9.51 -2.11 -6.76
C VAL A 2 -8.37 -2.59 -7.66
N ILE A 3 -7.89 -3.82 -7.48
CA ILE A 3 -6.82 -4.39 -8.32
C ILE A 3 -7.26 -4.54 -9.79
N GLU A 4 -8.51 -4.92 -10.03
CA GLU A 4 -9.07 -5.03 -11.39
C GLU A 4 -9.22 -3.64 -12.05
N GLU A 5 -9.68 -2.66 -11.29
CA GLU A 5 -9.81 -1.27 -11.75
C GLU A 5 -8.43 -0.68 -12.08
N ILE A 6 -7.42 -0.86 -11.22
CA ILE A 6 -6.04 -0.40 -11.47
C ILE A 6 -5.43 -1.13 -12.67
N GLY A 7 -5.66 -2.44 -12.80
CA GLY A 7 -5.15 -3.24 -13.93
C GLY A 7 -5.74 -2.85 -15.30
N GLY A 8 -6.85 -2.09 -15.31
CA GLY A 8 -7.42 -1.50 -16.53
C GLY A 8 -6.95 -0.08 -16.83
N MET A 9 -6.10 0.53 -16.00
CA MET A 9 -5.57 1.88 -16.20
C MET A 9 -4.30 1.86 -17.07
N ASP A 10 -4.04 2.97 -17.75
CA ASP A 10 -2.83 3.15 -18.54
C ASP A 10 -1.68 3.66 -17.67
N ASP A 11 -0.49 3.05 -17.79
CA ASP A 11 0.70 3.40 -17.00
C ASP A 11 1.19 4.84 -17.22
N SER A 12 0.77 5.51 -18.29
CA SER A 12 1.07 6.93 -18.53
C SER A 12 0.58 7.86 -17.41
N ILE A 13 -0.35 7.41 -16.55
CA ILE A 13 -0.83 8.19 -15.40
C ILE A 13 0.12 8.15 -14.20
N LEU A 14 1.06 7.20 -14.13
CA LEU A 14 1.97 7.02 -13.00
C LEU A 14 2.82 8.27 -12.66
N PRO A 15 3.38 9.02 -13.63
CA PRO A 15 4.12 10.25 -13.34
C PRO A 15 3.22 11.44 -12.99
N GLU A 16 1.89 11.35 -13.15
CA GLU A 16 1.00 12.46 -12.80
C GLU A 16 1.05 12.78 -11.31
N PRO A 17 0.81 14.04 -10.90
CA PRO A 17 0.75 14.42 -9.50
C PRO A 17 -0.25 13.57 -8.71
N ALA A 18 0.12 13.25 -7.46
CA ALA A 18 -0.78 12.58 -6.53
C ALA A 18 -2.06 13.40 -6.32
N THR A 19 -3.20 12.72 -6.17
CA THR A 19 -4.51 13.37 -5.99
C THR A 19 -4.56 14.30 -4.78
N GLN A 20 -3.76 14.00 -3.74
CA GLN A 20 -3.60 14.84 -2.56
C GLN A 20 -2.12 14.93 -2.19
N PRO A 21 -1.66 16.07 -1.64
CA PRO A 21 -0.31 16.19 -1.11
C PRO A 21 -0.04 15.14 -0.03
N HIS A 22 1.11 14.48 -0.09
CA HIS A 22 1.54 13.50 0.91
C HIS A 22 3.03 13.68 1.22
N PRO A 23 3.46 13.50 2.48
CA PRO A 23 4.86 13.70 2.86
C PRO A 23 5.84 12.69 2.24
N VAL A 24 5.36 11.53 1.78
CA VAL A 24 6.20 10.42 1.29
C VAL A 24 6.25 10.30 -0.23
N PHE A 25 5.21 10.76 -0.93
CA PHE A 25 5.10 10.60 -2.38
C PHE A 25 4.51 11.85 -3.03
N GLY A 26 4.89 12.09 -4.29
CA GLY A 26 4.42 13.24 -5.08
C GLY A 26 3.60 12.87 -6.33
N THR A 27 3.63 11.60 -6.73
CA THR A 27 2.98 11.11 -7.96
C THR A 27 2.00 9.98 -7.67
N LYS A 28 1.10 9.70 -8.62
CA LYS A 28 0.18 8.55 -8.54
C LYS A 28 0.93 7.23 -8.46
N GLY A 29 2.02 7.07 -9.22
CA GLY A 29 2.88 5.90 -9.14
C GLY A 29 3.55 5.75 -7.78
N GLY A 30 4.04 6.86 -7.20
CA GLY A 30 4.58 6.85 -5.84
C GLY A 30 3.53 6.51 -4.79
N ALA A 31 2.27 6.94 -4.97
CA ALA A 31 1.18 6.55 -4.10
C ALA A 31 0.87 5.04 -4.20
N LEU A 32 0.89 4.47 -5.41
CA LEU A 32 0.67 3.04 -5.64
C LEU A 32 1.78 2.18 -5.00
N GLU A 33 3.04 2.57 -5.19
CA GLU A 33 4.18 1.90 -4.57
C GLU A 33 4.11 1.98 -3.04
N TRP A 34 3.84 3.18 -2.51
CA TRP A 34 3.72 3.39 -1.07
C TRP A 34 2.60 2.55 -0.47
N SER A 35 1.47 2.38 -1.16
CA SER A 35 0.35 1.58 -0.69
C SER A 35 0.78 0.15 -0.35
N ALA A 36 1.51 -0.51 -1.27
CA ALA A 36 1.99 -1.87 -1.05
C ALA A 36 3.02 -1.94 0.09
N GLN A 37 3.97 -1.00 0.13
CA GLN A 37 5.00 -0.95 1.18
C GLN A 37 4.40 -0.71 2.57
N HIS A 38 3.47 0.22 2.67
CA HIS A 38 2.80 0.61 3.91
C HIS A 38 1.93 -0.52 4.47
N GLU A 39 1.21 -1.22 3.59
CA GLU A 39 0.44 -2.41 3.96
C GLU A 39 1.36 -3.49 4.55
N MET A 40 2.49 -3.79 3.90
CA MET A 40 3.43 -4.79 4.40
C MET A 40 4.07 -4.41 5.74
N LEU A 41 4.36 -3.12 5.96
CA LEU A 41 4.85 -2.62 7.25
C LEU A 41 3.82 -2.90 8.36
N HIS A 42 2.56 -2.55 8.13
CA HIS A 42 1.49 -2.78 9.09
C HIS A 42 1.18 -4.27 9.29
N ALA A 43 1.21 -5.08 8.24
CA ALA A 43 1.07 -6.53 8.35
C ALA A 43 2.18 -7.12 9.25
N GLY A 44 3.42 -6.65 9.10
CA GLY A 44 4.53 -7.02 9.99
C GLY A 44 4.30 -6.62 11.45
N GLN A 45 3.86 -5.39 11.69
CA GLN A 45 3.52 -4.90 13.04
C GLN A 45 2.41 -5.73 13.70
N ILE A 46 1.33 -6.00 12.96
CA ILE A 46 0.23 -6.85 13.43
C ILE A 46 0.75 -8.26 13.75
N GLY A 47 1.58 -8.84 12.88
CA GLY A 47 2.17 -10.16 13.10
C GLY A 47 3.07 -10.22 14.34
N LEU A 48 3.76 -9.14 14.70
CA LEU A 48 4.54 -9.06 15.94
C LEU A 48 3.62 -8.96 17.16
N LEU A 49 2.60 -8.12 17.10
CA LEU A 49 1.62 -7.96 18.20
C LEU A 49 0.90 -9.27 18.49
N ARG A 50 0.45 -10.00 17.45
CA ARG A 50 -0.17 -11.31 17.62
C ARG A 50 0.75 -12.29 18.36
N ARG A 51 2.02 -12.38 17.96
CA ARG A 51 3.00 -13.23 18.65
C ARG A 51 3.19 -12.84 20.12
N LEU A 52 3.24 -11.54 20.43
CA LEU A 52 3.35 -11.05 21.80
C LEU A 52 2.13 -11.43 22.66
N PHE A 53 0.95 -11.54 22.07
CA PHE A 53 -0.28 -11.97 22.74
C PHE A 53 -0.51 -13.49 22.76
N GLY A 54 0.42 -14.28 22.20
CA GLY A 54 0.26 -15.74 22.12
C GLY A 54 -0.74 -16.20 21.05
N GLU A 55 -1.05 -15.34 20.09
CA GLU A 55 -1.98 -15.61 19.01
C GLU A 55 -1.28 -16.27 17.80
N ASP A 56 -2.00 -17.15 17.11
CA ASP A 56 -1.53 -17.76 15.86
C ASP A 56 -1.45 -16.75 14.72
N TRP A 57 -0.69 -17.12 13.68
CA TRP A 57 -0.58 -16.35 12.44
C TRP A 57 -1.91 -16.34 11.67
N LEU A 58 -2.18 -15.24 10.96
CA LEU A 58 -3.40 -15.09 10.16
C LEU A 58 -3.16 -15.64 8.74
N ARG A 59 -4.05 -16.53 8.30
CA ARG A 59 -4.13 -17.07 6.93
C ARG A 59 -4.89 -16.14 5.99
#